data_AF-A0A9D7XUY1-F1
#
_entry.id   AF-A0A9D7XUY1-F1
#
_cell.length_a   1.000
_cell.length_b   1.000
_cell.length_c   1.000
_cell.angle_alpha   90.00
_cell.angle_beta   90.00
_cell.angle_gamma   90.00
#
_symmetry.space_group_name_H-M   'P 1'
#
loop_
_entity.id
_entity.type
_entity.pdbx_description
1 polymer ?
#
loop_
_entity_poly.entity_id
_entity_poly.type
_entity_poly.pdbx_seq_one_letter_code
_entity_poly.pdbx_strand_id
1 'polypeptide(L)' 'MSQTNQKLVTPTSLAVDAVLVIAFFGFIFSIVRSHVQSHDPVMITIWAGLTSACMSCVFWLAIQMFRVVYRAQKASKK' A
#
# COMPACT_ATOMS: atom_id res chain seq x y z
N MET A 1 17.81 21.73 11.97
CA MET A 1 16.70 21.29 11.11
C MET A 1 15.38 21.55 11.83
N SER A 2 14.75 22.69 11.57
CA SER A 2 13.51 23.07 12.25
C SER A 2 12.33 22.32 11.64
N GLN A 3 12.12 21.08 12.09
CA GLN A 3 10.96 20.26 11.72
C GLN A 3 9.72 20.89 12.32
N THR A 4 9.02 21.74 11.55
CA THR A 4 7.68 22.19 11.91
C THR A 4 6.82 20.94 12.11
N ASN A 5 6.31 20.77 13.32
CA ASN A 5 5.49 19.65 13.79
C ASN A 5 4.11 19.65 13.11
N GLN A 6 4.09 19.55 11.78
CA GLN A 6 2.86 19.36 11.02
C GLN A 6 2.54 17.88 11.05
N LYS A 7 1.39 17.53 11.64
CA LYS A 7 0.86 16.16 11.64
C LYS A 7 0.96 15.57 10.23
N LEU A 8 1.83 14.58 10.05
CA LEU A 8 2.10 13.97 8.74
C LEU A 8 0.93 13.10 8.27
N VAL A 9 0.07 12.69 9.20
CA VAL A 9 -1.07 11.82 8.97
C VAL A 9 -2.32 12.53 9.48
N THR A 10 -3.17 12.95 8.55
CA THR A 10 -4.56 13.32 8.85
C THR A 10 -5.42 12.05 8.79
N PRO A 11 -6.49 11.94 9.59
CA PRO A 11 -7.36 10.77 9.57
C PRO A 11 -7.98 10.54 8.17
N THR A 12 -8.24 11.62 7.43
CA THR A 12 -8.71 11.55 6.04
C THR A 12 -7.69 10.93 5.10
N SER A 13 -6.41 11.31 5.19
CA SER A 13 -5.36 10.71 4.36
C SER A 13 -5.15 9.24 4.69
N LEU A 14 -5.29 8.84 5.97
CA LEU A 14 -5.19 7.44 6.37
C LEU A 14 -6.32 6.58 5.77
N ALA A 15 -7.55 7.12 5.72
CA ALA A 15 -8.68 6.43 5.11
C ALA A 15 -8.47 6.21 3.61
N VAL A 16 -7.94 7.23 2.89
CA VAL A 16 -7.60 7.11 1.47
C VAL A 16 -6.55 6.03 1.25
N ASP A 17 -5.49 6.01 2.07
CA ASP A 17 -4.45 4.97 1.99
C ASP A 17 -5.04 3.57 2.21
N ALA A 18 -5.92 3.42 3.21
CA ALA A 18 -6.58 2.13 3.51
C ALA A 18 -7.37 1.61 2.31
N VAL A 19 -8.16 2.48 1.67
CA VAL A 19 -8.92 2.10 0.46
C VAL A 19 -7.98 1.72 -0.68
N LEU A 20 -6.91 2.49 -0.91
CA LEU A 20 -5.94 2.22 -1.97
C LEU A 20 -5.24 0.87 -1.77
N VAL A 21 -4.85 0.56 -0.53
CA VAL A 21 -4.14 -0.67 -0.20
C VAL A 21 -5.05 -1.90 -0.24
N ILE A 22 -6.31 -1.78 0.18
CA ILE A 22 -7.29 -2.86 0.03
C ILE A 22 -7.57 -3.15 -1.44
N ALA A 23 -7.75 -2.12 -2.26
CA ALA A 23 -7.95 -2.28 -3.70
C ALA A 23 -6.72 -2.94 -4.37
N PHE A 24 -5.52 -2.50 -4.00
CA PHE A 24 -4.27 -3.09 -4.47
C PHE A 24 -4.10 -4.55 -4.04
N PHE A 25 -4.43 -4.88 -2.80
CA PHE A 25 -4.41 -6.25 -2.29
C PHE A 25 -5.33 -7.16 -3.11
N GLY A 26 -6.57 -6.74 -3.36
CA GLY A 26 -7.52 -7.51 -4.16
C GLY A 26 -7.03 -7.75 -5.59
N PHE A 27 -6.44 -6.72 -6.21
CA PHE A 27 -5.87 -6.81 -7.54
C PHE A 27 -4.70 -7.80 -7.60
N ILE A 28 -3.72 -7.67 -6.70
CA ILE A 28 -2.55 -8.57 -6.66
C ILE A 28 -2.97 -9.99 -6.32
N PHE A 29 -3.88 -10.18 -5.36
CA PHE A 29 -4.40 -11.49 -5.00
C PHE A 29 -5.06 -12.17 -6.21
N SER A 30 -5.82 -11.42 -7.02
CA SER A 30 -6.45 -11.94 -8.23
C SER A 30 -5.46 -12.33 -9.33
N ILE A 31 -4.29 -11.70 -9.38
CA ILE A 31 -3.22 -12.07 -10.31
C ILE A 31 -2.49 -13.31 -9.79
N VAL A 32 -2.07 -13.28 -8.53
CA VAL A 32 -1.24 -14.34 -7.93
C VAL A 32 -2.01 -15.67 -7.88
N ARG A 33 -3.31 -15.68 -7.57
CA ARG A 33 -4.12 -16.91 -7.58
C ARG A 33 -4.06 -17.67 -8.91
N SER A 34 -3.90 -16.98 -10.03
CA SER A 34 -3.85 -17.58 -11.37
C SER A 34 -2.46 -18.15 -11.69
N HIS A 35 -1.43 -17.68 -11.00
CA HIS A 35 -0.05 -18.16 -11.15
C HIS A 35 0.30 -19.32 -10.21
N VAL A 36 -0.48 -19.56 -9.15
CA VAL A 36 -0.25 -20.69 -8.26
C VAL A 36 -0.72 -21.98 -8.94
N GLN A 37 0.23 -22.75 -9.47
CA GLN A 37 0.01 -24.05 -10.10
C GLN A 37 -0.23 -25.16 -9.05
N SER A 38 -1.28 -25.01 -8.24
CA SER A 38 -1.68 -26.01 -7.23
C SER A 38 -3.11 -26.49 -7.51
N HIS A 39 -3.40 -27.76 -7.20
CA HIS A 39 -4.75 -28.33 -7.31
C HIS A 39 -5.57 -28.12 -6.03
N ASP A 40 -4.90 -27.85 -4.89
CA ASP A 40 -5.56 -27.68 -3.61
C ASP A 40 -5.95 -26.20 -3.37
N PRO A 41 -7.26 -25.88 -3.22
CA PRO A 41 -7.74 -24.52 -3.06
C PRO A 41 -7.23 -23.85 -1.78
N VAL A 42 -7.00 -24.61 -0.70
CA VAL A 42 -6.51 -24.04 0.57
C VAL A 42 -5.10 -23.52 0.39
N MET A 43 -4.25 -24.30 -0.27
CA MET A 43 -2.87 -23.93 -0.52
C MET A 43 -2.77 -22.68 -1.42
N ILE A 44 -3.61 -22.59 -2.46
CA ILE A 44 -3.66 -21.39 -3.32
C ILE A 44 -3.97 -20.14 -2.51
N THR A 45 -4.98 -20.19 -1.62
CA THR A 45 -5.38 -19.02 -0.84
C THR A 45 -4.33 -18.56 0.17
N ILE A 46 -3.64 -19.50 0.83
CA ILE A 46 -2.62 -19.19 1.82
C ILE A 46 -1.41 -18.53 1.14
N TRP A 47 -0.91 -19.11 0.05
CA TRP A 47 0.25 -18.57 -0.66
C TRP A 47 -0.08 -17.25 -1.37
N ALA A 48 -1.21 -17.19 -2.07
CA ALA A 48 -1.63 -15.95 -2.72
C ALA A 48 -1.87 -14.82 -1.71
N GLY A 49 -2.48 -15.15 -0.55
CA GLY A 49 -2.74 -14.19 0.52
C GLY A 49 -1.46 -13.68 1.18
N LEU A 50 -0.51 -14.58 1.47
CA LEU A 50 0.77 -14.20 2.07
C LEU A 50 1.60 -13.31 1.13
N THR A 51 1.65 -13.66 -0.15
CA THR A 51 2.36 -12.87 -1.17
C THR A 51 1.70 -11.51 -1.39
N SER A 52 0.38 -11.46 -1.55
CA SER A 52 -0.33 -10.20 -1.76
C SER A 52 -0.29 -9.30 -0.52
N ALA A 53 -0.28 -9.87 0.68
CA ALA A 53 -0.14 -9.13 1.93
C ALA A 53 1.21 -8.42 2.01
N CYS A 54 2.31 -9.12 1.72
CA CYS A 54 3.65 -8.54 1.71
C CYS A 54 3.77 -7.37 0.73
N MET A 55 3.30 -7.55 -0.52
CA MET A 55 3.31 -6.50 -1.54
C MET A 55 2.47 -5.29 -1.13
N SER A 56 1.33 -5.52 -0.49
CA SER A 56 0.44 -4.45 -0.01
C SER A 56 1.07 -3.65 1.14
N CYS A 57 1.84 -4.29 2.03
CA CYS A 57 2.62 -3.59 3.06
C CYS A 57 3.70 -2.67 2.45
N VAL A 58 4.40 -3.14 1.42
CA VAL A 58 5.39 -2.31 0.72
C VAL A 58 4.72 -1.13 0.01
N PHE A 59 3.58 -1.37 -0.64
CA PHE A 59 2.79 -0.32 -1.28
C PHE A 59 2.32 0.73 -0.26
N TRP A 60 1.89 0.32 0.93
CA TRP A 60 1.55 1.22 2.03
C TRP A 60 2.71 2.15 2.42
N LEU A 61 3.93 1.60 2.55
CA LEU A 61 5.12 2.39 2.85
C LEU A 61 5.48 3.36 1.72
N ALA A 62 5.33 2.93 0.46
CA ALA A 62 5.57 3.76 -0.71
C ALA A 62 4.63 4.97 -0.75
N ILE A 63 3.34 4.80 -0.41
CA ILE A 63 2.38 5.90 -0.32
C ILE A 63 2.81 6.94 0.72
N GLN A 64 3.30 6.49 1.88
CA GLN A 64 3.79 7.40 2.92
C GLN A 64 5.01 8.20 2.46
N MET A 65 5.97 7.56 1.79
CA MET A 65 7.14 8.25 1.22
C MET A 65 6.75 9.22 0.10
N PHE A 66 5.84 8.81 -0.79
CA PHE A 66 5.32 9.67 -1.85
C PHE A 66 4.67 10.93 -1.29
N ARG A 67 3.89 10.82 -0.21
CA ARG A 67 3.28 11.97 0.46
C ARG A 67 4.32 12.95 0.97
N VAL A 68 5.41 12.46 1.57
CA VAL A 68 6.49 13.32 2.09
C VAL A 68 7.13 14.10 0.94
N VAL A 69 7.47 13.42 -0.16
CA VAL A 69 8.06 14.06 -1.35
C VAL A 69 7.10 15.05 -1.98
N TYR A 70 5.83 14.68 -2.17
CA TYR A 70 4.81 15.55 -2.75
C TYR A 70 4.61 16.85 -1.94
N ARG A 71 4.61 16.76 -0.61
CA ARG A 71 4.53 17.94 0.27
C ARG A 71 5.76 18.83 0.14
N ALA A 72 6.96 18.24 0.10
CA ALA A 72 8.19 19.00 -0.11
C ALA A 72 8.17 19.73 -1.46
N GLN A 73 7.82 19.04 -2.55
CA GLN A 73 7.69 19.62 -3.89
C GLN A 73 6.65 20.75 -3.95
N LYS A 74 5.51 20.58 -3.28
CA LYS A 74 4.47 21.62 -3.21
C LYS A 74 4.93 22.85 -2.42
N ALA A 75 5.73 22.67 -1.38
CA ALA A 75 6.31 23.78 -0.62
C ALA A 75 7.38 24.54 -1.42
N SER A 76 8.19 23.84 -2.23
CA SER A 76 9.21 24.47 -3.10
C SER A 76 8.65 25.21 -4.31
N LYS A 77 7.43 24.86 -4.77
CA LYS A 77 6.73 25.57 -5.85
C LYS A 77 5.96 26.81 -5.38
N LYS A 78 5.83 27.01 -4.06
CA LYS A 78 5.21 28.19 -3.45
C LYS A 78 6.27 29.25 -3.19
#